data_AF-A0A3N5QE03-F1
#
_entry.id   AF-A0A3N5QE03-F1
#
_cell.length_a   1.000
_cell.length_b   1.000
_cell.length_c   1.000
_cell.angle_alpha   90.00
_cell.angle_beta   90.00
_cell.angle_gamma   90.00
#
_symmetry.space_group_name_H-M   'P 1'
#
loop_
_entity.id
_entity.type
_entity.pdbx_description
1 polymer ?
#
loop_
_entity_poly.entity_id
_entity_poly.type
_entity_poly.pdbx_seq_one_letter_code
_entity_poly.pdbx_strand_id
1 'polypeptide(L)'
;MMVGLAISGGGSRAATFAAGVLEALGELKIKDSSGERSLLERVQYISSVSGGSLATAYYAALKPPKSEPVLGDQGLSPVYQKFFSAYKEAMQENFEWPAALRQVLLFRAFNQTKFAYSLSEVWDICN
;
A
#
# COMPACT_ATOMS: atom_id res chain seq x y z
N MET A 1 -4.19 -23.23 -3.43
CA MET A 1 -3.73 -22.18 -4.36
C MET A 1 -3.17 -21.02 -3.56
N MET A 2 -2.06 -20.43 -4.00
CA MET A 2 -1.43 -19.27 -3.36
C MET A 2 -1.34 -18.13 -4.37
N VAL A 3 -1.68 -16.91 -3.94
CA VAL A 3 -1.66 -15.71 -4.78
C VAL A 3 -0.70 -14.69 -4.18
N GLY A 4 0.18 -14.14 -5.03
CA GLY A 4 1.01 -12.98 -4.72
C GLY A 4 0.54 -11.77 -5.53
N LEU A 5 0.50 -10.59 -4.90
CA LEU A 5 0.19 -9.32 -5.53
C LEU A 5 1.43 -8.43 -5.57
N ALA A 6 1.62 -7.75 -6.70
CA ALA A 6 2.63 -6.72 -6.88
C ALA A 6 1.96 -5.42 -7.31
N ILE A 7 2.08 -4.38 -6.48
CA ILE A 7 1.43 -3.08 -6.65
C ILE A 7 2.49 -2.05 -7.02
N SER A 8 2.40 -1.50 -8.23
CA SER A 8 3.33 -0.49 -8.70
C SER A 8 3.16 0.86 -7.98
N GLY A 9 4.17 1.72 -8.13
CA GLY A 9 4.10 3.11 -7.71
C GLY A 9 3.28 3.96 -8.68
N GLY A 10 2.80 5.11 -8.21
CA GLY A 10 2.04 6.05 -9.03
C GLY A 10 1.18 7.02 -8.21
N GLY A 11 1.60 7.34 -6.98
CA GLY A 11 0.88 8.24 -6.09
C GLY A 11 -0.50 7.72 -5.66
N SER A 12 -1.40 8.65 -5.39
CA SER A 12 -2.80 8.41 -4.98
C SER A 12 -3.60 7.62 -6.02
N ARG A 13 -3.27 7.77 -7.31
CA ARG A 13 -3.93 7.01 -8.39
C ARG A 13 -3.64 5.52 -8.28
N ALA A 14 -2.37 5.15 -8.10
CA ALA A 14 -1.99 3.76 -7.91
C ALA A 14 -2.61 3.19 -6.62
N ALA A 15 -2.70 4.00 -5.57
CA ALA A 15 -3.30 3.61 -4.31
C ALA A 15 -4.82 3.37 -4.42
N THR A 16 -5.55 4.26 -5.09
CA THR A 16 -6.99 4.12 -5.35
C THR A 16 -7.28 2.91 -6.24
N PHE A 17 -6.48 2.72 -7.29
CA PHE A 17 -6.59 1.54 -8.16
C PHE A 17 -6.37 0.25 -7.38
N ALA A 18 -5.33 0.18 -6.54
CA ALA A 18 -5.05 -0.96 -5.69
C ALA A 18 -6.21 -1.29 -4.72
N ALA A 19 -6.84 -0.28 -4.13
CA ALA A 19 -8.00 -0.47 -3.27
C ALA A 19 -9.18 -1.13 -4.02
N GLY A 20 -9.48 -0.66 -5.23
CA GLY A 20 -10.52 -1.27 -6.08
C GLY A 20 -10.18 -2.69 -6.52
N VAL A 21 -8.92 -2.97 -6.84
CA VAL A 21 -8.48 -4.34 -7.18
C VAL A 21 -8.65 -5.28 -5.98
N LEU A 22 -8.26 -4.86 -4.78
CA LEU A 22 -8.41 -5.69 -3.57
C LEU A 22 -9.88 -5.94 -3.23
N GLU A 23 -10.77 -4.96 -3.45
CA GLU A 23 -12.22 -5.13 -3.31
C GLU A 23 -12.77 -6.15 -4.30
N ALA A 24 -12.40 -6.03 -5.58
CA ALA A 24 -12.82 -6.97 -6.63
C ALA A 24 -12.34 -8.40 -6.37
N LEU A 25 -11.10 -8.57 -5.85
CA LEU A 25 -10.61 -9.87 -5.40
C LEU A 25 -11.41 -10.40 -4.20
N GLY A 26 -11.91 -9.50 -3.36
CA GLY A 26 -12.81 -9.80 -2.24
C GLY A 26 -14.13 -10.40 -2.71
N GLU A 27 -14.72 -9.84 -3.76
CA GLU A 27 -15.98 -10.30 -4.35
C GLU A 27 -15.84 -11.58 -5.19
N LEU A 28 -14.65 -11.84 -5.73
CA LEU A 28 -14.44 -13.00 -6.59
C LEU A 28 -14.49 -14.30 -5.80
N LYS A 29 -15.55 -15.08 -6.05
CA LYS A 29 -15.77 -16.41 -5.49
C LYS A 29 -14.93 -17.45 -6.24
N ILE A 30 -14.13 -18.20 -5.49
CA ILE A 30 -13.39 -19.36 -5.98
C ILE A 30 -13.83 -20.61 -5.23
N LYS A 31 -13.85 -21.74 -5.94
CA LYS A 31 -14.00 -23.05 -5.32
C LYS A 31 -12.63 -23.60 -4.94
N ASP A 32 -12.49 -23.99 -3.69
CA ASP A 32 -11.36 -24.78 -3.23
C ASP A 32 -11.83 -26.04 -2.48
N SER A 33 -10.87 -26.85 -2.04
CA SER A 33 -11.10 -28.08 -1.29
C SER A 33 -11.91 -27.90 0.00
N SER A 34 -12.04 -26.67 0.49
CA SER A 34 -12.70 -26.28 1.73
C SER A 34 -14.00 -25.50 1.51
N GLY A 35 -14.47 -25.40 0.27
CA GLY A 35 -15.74 -24.75 -0.10
C GLY A 35 -15.57 -23.53 -1.01
N GLU A 36 -16.61 -22.69 -1.03
CA GLU A 36 -16.60 -21.40 -1.74
C GLU A 36 -15.95 -20.35 -0.84
N ARG A 37 -14.92 -19.68 -1.36
CA ARG A 37 -14.15 -18.66 -0.63
C ARG A 37 -13.84 -17.47 -1.52
N SER A 38 -13.45 -16.36 -0.92
CA SER A 38 -12.97 -15.21 -1.67
C SER A 38 -11.56 -15.44 -2.19
N LEU A 39 -11.25 -14.97 -3.40
CA LEU A 39 -9.88 -14.99 -3.92
C LEU A 39 -8.93 -14.15 -3.05
N LEU A 40 -9.45 -13.09 -2.41
CA LEU A 40 -8.69 -12.26 -1.47
C LEU A 40 -8.09 -13.06 -0.31
N GLU A 41 -8.79 -14.09 0.18
CA GLU A 41 -8.30 -14.96 1.25
C GLU A 41 -7.10 -15.82 0.82
N ARG A 42 -6.81 -15.90 -0.48
CA ARG A 42 -5.69 -16.66 -1.05
C ARG A 42 -4.47 -15.78 -1.33
N VAL A 43 -4.61 -14.46 -1.17
CA VAL A 43 -3.52 -13.51 -1.23
C VAL A 43 -2.66 -13.66 0.03
N GLN A 44 -1.47 -14.23 -0.12
CA GLN A 44 -0.52 -14.43 0.98
C GLN A 44 0.57 -13.38 1.01
N TYR A 45 0.95 -12.86 -0.15
CA TYR A 45 2.05 -11.90 -0.29
C TYR A 45 1.59 -10.68 -1.07
N ILE A 46 1.89 -9.50 -0.56
CA ILE A 46 1.71 -8.23 -1.26
C ILE A 46 3.05 -7.52 -1.25
N SER A 47 3.57 -7.23 -2.43
CA SER A 47 4.74 -6.38 -2.65
C SER A 47 4.28 -5.05 -3.22
N SER A 48 4.91 -3.95 -2.82
CA SER A 48 4.54 -2.63 -3.32
C SER A 48 5.69 -1.64 -3.25
N VAL A 49 5.59 -0.58 -4.06
CA VAL A 49 6.57 0.52 -4.08
C VAL A 49 5.85 1.88 -4.08
N SER A 50 6.50 2.88 -3.48
CA SER A 50 6.06 4.29 -3.52
C SER A 50 4.57 4.46 -3.14
N GLY A 51 3.74 5.04 -4.02
CA GLY A 51 2.30 5.24 -3.78
C GLY A 51 1.50 3.96 -3.50
N GLY A 52 1.91 2.81 -4.05
CA GLY A 52 1.28 1.51 -3.77
C GLY A 52 1.50 1.02 -2.34
N SER A 53 2.53 1.55 -1.65
CA SER A 53 2.82 1.21 -0.26
C SER A 53 1.78 1.77 0.70
N LEU A 54 1.13 2.90 0.38
CA LEU A 54 0.04 3.45 1.20
C LEU A 54 -1.17 2.52 1.21
N ALA A 55 -1.59 2.06 0.03
CA ALA A 55 -2.66 1.08 -0.13
C ALA A 55 -2.35 -0.23 0.62
N THR A 56 -1.14 -0.77 0.41
CA THR A 56 -0.71 -2.00 1.07
C THR A 56 -0.68 -1.86 2.60
N ALA A 57 -0.14 -0.74 3.11
CA ALA A 57 -0.06 -0.48 4.54
C ALA A 57 -1.44 -0.33 5.18
N TYR A 58 -2.35 0.41 4.52
CA TYR A 58 -3.74 0.55 4.97
C TYR A 58 -4.41 -0.82 5.06
N TYR A 59 -4.32 -1.63 3.99
CA TYR A 59 -4.88 -2.97 3.96
C TYR A 59 -4.29 -3.87 5.05
N ALA A 60 -2.96 -3.87 5.23
CA ALA A 60 -2.31 -4.70 6.23
C ALA A 60 -2.69 -4.31 7.67
N ALA A 61 -2.83 -3.02 7.95
CA ALA A 61 -3.08 -2.51 9.30
C ALA A 61 -4.56 -2.58 9.71
N LEU A 62 -5.48 -2.35 8.77
CA LEU A 62 -6.90 -2.11 9.08
C LEU A 62 -7.85 -3.20 8.56
N LYS A 63 -7.33 -4.21 7.85
CA LYS A 63 -8.21 -5.31 7.38
C LYS A 63 -8.92 -5.98 8.56
N PRO A 64 -10.18 -6.39 8.37
CA PRO A 64 -10.89 -7.17 9.38
C PRO A 64 -10.13 -8.44 9.79
N PRO A 65 -10.33 -8.93 11.02
CA PRO A 65 -9.68 -10.15 11.48
C PRO A 65 -10.13 -11.35 10.65
N LYS A 66 -9.27 -12.39 10.59
CA LYS A 66 -9.55 -13.61 9.81
C LYS A 66 -10.80 -14.39 10.27
N SER A 67 -11.31 -14.09 11.46
CA SER A 67 -12.57 -14.66 11.98
C SER A 67 -13.80 -14.10 11.27
N GLU A 68 -13.70 -12.89 10.70
CA GLU A 68 -14.78 -12.28 9.95
C GLU A 68 -14.81 -12.85 8.53
N PRO A 69 -15.95 -13.38 8.06
CA PRO A 69 -16.05 -13.91 6.71
C PRO A 69 -15.93 -12.76 5.70
N VAL A 70 -15.13 -12.98 4.64
CA VAL A 70 -14.98 -12.00 3.55
C VAL A 70 -16.26 -11.94 2.72
N LEU A 71 -16.88 -13.10 2.47
CA LEU A 71 -18.12 -13.24 1.71
C LEU A 71 -19.32 -13.29 2.65
N GLY A 72 -20.40 -12.63 2.27
CA GLY A 72 -21.76 -12.83 2.79
C GLY A 72 -22.68 -13.45 1.73
N ASP A 73 -23.99 -13.38 1.95
CA ASP A 73 -24.98 -14.07 1.12
C ASP A 73 -24.99 -13.60 -0.35
N GLN A 74 -24.78 -12.31 -0.60
CA GLN A 74 -24.88 -11.69 -1.94
C GLN A 74 -23.58 -11.02 -2.44
N GLY A 75 -22.44 -11.25 -1.78
CA GLY A 75 -21.18 -10.59 -2.15
C GLY A 75 -20.24 -10.47 -0.96
N LEU A 76 -19.60 -9.31 -0.80
CA LEU A 76 -18.82 -9.00 0.40
C LEU A 76 -19.69 -8.98 1.65
N SER A 77 -19.15 -9.40 2.79
CA SER A 77 -19.84 -9.27 4.08
C SER A 77 -19.98 -7.79 4.47
N PRO A 78 -20.95 -7.42 5.32
CA PRO A 78 -21.17 -6.02 5.72
C PRO A 78 -19.93 -5.36 6.33
N VAL A 79 -19.13 -6.13 7.06
CA VAL A 79 -17.87 -5.66 7.66
C VAL A 79 -16.86 -5.31 6.58
N TYR A 80 -16.70 -6.18 5.57
CA TYR A 80 -15.78 -5.93 4.47
C TYR A 80 -16.27 -4.84 3.51
N GLN A 81 -17.58 -4.72 3.29
CA GLN A 81 -18.15 -3.60 2.51
C GLN A 81 -17.80 -2.25 3.16
N LYS A 82 -18.00 -2.13 4.48
CA LYS A 82 -17.63 -0.92 5.24
C LYS A 82 -16.12 -0.66 5.18
N PHE A 83 -15.31 -1.70 5.36
CA PHE A 83 -13.86 -1.60 5.24
C PHE A 83 -13.43 -1.09 3.86
N PHE A 84 -13.91 -1.67 2.77
CA PHE A 84 -13.54 -1.27 1.41
C PHE A 84 -14.06 0.11 1.03
N SER A 85 -15.21 0.52 1.57
CA SER A 85 -15.73 1.89 1.41
C SER A 85 -14.79 2.91 2.04
N ALA A 86 -14.43 2.71 3.32
CA ALA A 86 -13.47 3.58 4.02
C ALA A 86 -12.07 3.52 3.39
N TYR A 87 -11.65 2.34 2.92
CA TYR A 87 -10.37 2.17 2.26
C TYR A 87 -10.29 2.97 0.95
N LYS A 88 -11.32 2.90 0.11
CA LYS A 88 -11.38 3.70 -1.13
C LYS A 88 -11.39 5.20 -0.83
N GLU A 89 -12.16 5.64 0.15
CA GLU A 89 -12.21 7.04 0.58
C GLU A 89 -10.82 7.52 1.03
N ALA A 90 -10.15 6.76 1.91
CA ALA A 90 -8.80 7.08 2.37
C ALA A 90 -7.76 7.11 1.23
N MET A 91 -7.92 6.32 0.17
CA MET A 91 -7.00 6.35 -0.97
C MET A 91 -7.31 7.49 -1.97
N GLN A 92 -8.56 8.00 -1.96
CA GLN A 92 -9.02 9.12 -2.79
C GLN A 92 -8.73 10.48 -2.15
N GLU A 93 -8.64 10.57 -0.82
CA GLU A 93 -8.17 11.78 -0.17
C GLU A 93 -6.74 12.12 -0.62
N ASN A 94 -6.51 13.39 -0.97
CA ASN A 94 -5.23 13.86 -1.47
C ASN A 94 -4.15 13.84 -0.36
N PHE A 95 -3.60 12.66 -0.08
CA PHE A 95 -2.40 12.47 0.76
C PHE A 95 -1.11 13.07 0.14
N GLU A 96 -1.19 13.53 -1.12
CA GLU A 96 -0.04 13.81 -1.99
C GLU A 96 0.81 15.02 -1.56
N TRP A 97 0.30 15.97 -0.77
CA TRP A 97 1.06 17.20 -0.50
C TRP A 97 1.71 17.29 0.89
N PRO A 98 1.03 17.00 2.02
CA PRO A 98 1.65 17.23 3.32
C PRO A 98 2.72 16.20 3.69
N ALA A 99 2.51 14.93 3.33
CA ALA A 99 3.41 13.82 3.69
C ALA A 99 4.58 13.68 2.71
N ALA A 100 4.35 13.86 1.42
CA ALA A 100 5.40 13.86 0.41
C ALA A 100 6.35 15.05 0.61
N LEU A 101 5.86 16.25 0.98
CA LEU A 101 6.74 17.38 1.31
C LEU A 101 7.63 17.09 2.54
N ARG A 102 7.08 16.43 3.58
CA ARG A 102 7.86 15.99 4.75
C ARG A 102 8.94 14.97 4.38
N GLN A 103 8.62 13.98 3.56
CA GLN A 103 9.61 12.99 3.12
C GLN A 103 10.66 13.56 2.16
N VAL A 104 10.27 14.44 1.22
CA VAL A 104 11.23 15.12 0.33
C VAL A 104 12.13 16.09 1.11
N LEU A 105 11.60 16.81 2.11
CA LEU A 105 12.41 17.66 2.99
C LEU A 105 13.38 16.83 3.84
N LEU A 106 12.96 15.69 4.39
CA LEU A 106 13.83 14.80 5.16
C LEU A 106 14.88 14.09 4.29
N PHE A 107 14.54 13.67 3.07
CA PHE A 107 15.51 13.09 2.13
C PHE A 107 16.51 14.15 1.61
N ARG A 108 16.12 15.44 1.51
CA ARG A 108 17.05 16.55 1.23
C ARG A 108 17.90 16.94 2.44
N ALA A 109 17.35 16.84 3.65
CA ALA A 109 18.06 17.17 4.90
C ALA A 109 19.06 16.07 5.31
N PHE A 110 18.77 14.80 5.00
CA PHE A 110 19.65 13.65 5.26
C PHE A 110 20.46 13.19 4.04
N ASN A 111 20.65 14.04 3.03
CA ASN A 111 21.71 13.81 2.05
C ASN A 111 23.06 14.19 2.68
N GLN A 112 23.66 13.27 3.44
CA GLN A 112 25.00 13.45 4.02
C GLN A 112 26.11 13.64 2.98
N THR A 113 25.84 13.39 1.70
CA THR A 113 26.80 13.61 0.60
C THR A 113 27.09 15.10 0.33
N LYS A 114 26.29 16.03 0.86
CA LYS A 114 26.58 17.48 0.74
C LYS A 114 27.47 18.05 1.85
N PHE A 115 27.82 17.25 2.86
CA PHE A 115 28.79 17.64 3.91
C PHE A 115 30.17 16.99 3.74
N ALA A 116 30.36 16.15 2.73
CA ALA A 116 31.68 15.77 2.28
C ALA A 116 32.25 16.89 1.40
N TYR A 117 32.62 18.02 2.00
CA TYR A 117 33.79 18.75 1.50
C TYR A 117 34.93 17.73 1.50
N SER A 118 35.39 17.32 0.31
CA SER A 118 36.51 16.39 0.22
C SER A 118 37.72 17.05 0.86
N LEU A 119 38.46 16.28 1.64
CA LEU A 119 39.67 16.70 2.36
C LEU A 119 40.75 17.34 1.44
N SER A 120 40.57 17.24 0.12
CA SER A 120 41.35 17.94 -0.90
C SER A 120 41.16 19.46 -0.90
N GLU A 121 39.98 20.00 -0.54
CA GLU A 121 39.72 21.45 -0.58
C GLU A 121 40.36 22.21 0.61
N VAL A 122 40.73 21.51 1.69
CA VAL A 122 41.43 22.10 2.85
C VAL A 122 42.96 22.05 2.68
N TRP A 123 43.48 21.15 1.86
CA TRP A 123 44.93 21.01 1.64
C TRP A 123 45.50 22.06 0.65
N ASP A 124 44.65 22.61 -0.23
CA ASP A 124 45.04 23.64 -1.21
C ASP A 124 45.14 25.07 -0.61
N ILE A 125 44.95 25.25 0.69
CA ILE A 125 45.04 26.55 1.39
C ILE A 125 46.39 26.72 2.13
N CYS A 126 47.24 25.69 2.15
CA CYS A 126 48.52 25.70 2.87
C CYS A 126 49.77 25.56 1.99
N ASN A 127 49.68 25.88 0.69
CA ASN A 127 50.85 25.97 -0.18
C ASN A 127 50.91 27.30 -0.93
#